data_AF-A0A9Q9P8V7-F1
#
_entry.id   AF-A0A9Q9P8V7-F1
#
_cell.length_a   1.000
_cell.length_b   1.000
_cell.length_c   1.000
_cell.angle_alpha   90.00
_cell.angle_beta   90.00
_cell.angle_gamma   90.00
#
_symmetry.space_group_name_H-M   'P 1'
#
loop_
_entity.id
_entity.type
_entity.pdbx_description
1 polymer ?
#
loop_
_entity_poly.entity_id
_entity_poly.type
_entity_poly.pdbx_seq_one_letter_code
_entity_poly.pdbx_strand_id
1 'polypeptide(L)' 'MLEEACRTRDRIVELDAAVKAEGLMIPSPQGSRVHPGVGEARQQRLTLARLLATLGIPPLEDDNLPAARKVRGVYGMR' A
#
# COMPACT_ATOMS: atom_id res chain seq x y z
N MET A 1 -3.13 13.89 -6.67
CA MET A 1 -3.42 12.44 -6.79
C MET A 1 -2.19 11.63 -7.15
N LEU A 2 -1.49 11.92 -8.26
CA LEU A 2 -0.26 11.19 -8.61
C LEU A 2 0.85 11.38 -7.57
N GLU A 3 1.07 12.63 -7.15
CA GLU A 3 2.03 12.93 -6.08
C GLU A 3 1.71 12.18 -4.78
N GLU A 4 0.44 12.11 -4.38
CA GLU A 4 0.02 11.35 -3.21
C GLU A 4 0.28 9.83 -3.37
N ALA A 5 0.14 9.29 -4.58
CA ALA A 5 0.49 7.89 -4.86
C ALA A 5 2.00 7.66 -4.74
N CYS A 6 2.84 8.57 -5.24
CA CYS A 6 4.29 8.53 -5.10
C CYS A 6 4.71 8.59 -3.63
N ARG A 7 4.20 9.56 -2.87
CA ARG A 7 4.47 9.68 -1.43
C ARG A 7 4.03 8.43 -0.65
N THR A 8 2.87 7.85 -0.99
CA THR A 8 2.39 6.60 -0.38
C THR A 8 3.34 5.43 -0.67
N ARG A 9 3.82 5.31 -1.92
CA ARG A 9 4.80 4.30 -2.31
C ARG A 9 6.10 4.45 -1.51
N ASP A 10 6.62 5.67 -1.40
CA ASP A 10 7.87 5.92 -0.68
C ASP A 10 7.73 5.57 0.81
N ARG A 11 6.58 5.89 1.42
CA ARG A 11 6.28 5.47 2.80
C ARG A 11 6.27 3.95 2.97
N ILE A 12 5.75 3.19 2.01
CA ILE A 12 5.78 1.71 2.04
C ILE A 12 7.24 1.22 2.04
N VAL A 13 8.10 1.82 1.23
CA VAL A 13 9.53 1.48 1.18
C VAL A 13 10.21 1.72 2.52
N GLU A 14 9.95 2.86 3.16
CA GLU A 14 10.48 3.18 4.49
C GLU A 14 10.01 2.17 5.56
N LEU A 15 8.72 1.80 5.55
CA LEU A 15 8.16 0.83 6.49
C LEU A 15 8.74 -0.57 6.28
N ASP A 16 8.87 -1.01 5.03
CA ASP A 16 9.45 -2.31 4.70
C ASP A 16 10.94 -2.36 5.06
N ALA A 17 11.67 -1.26 4.89
CA ALA A 17 13.06 -1.14 5.32
C ALA A 17 13.20 -1.23 6.85
N ALA A 18 12.33 -0.55 7.61
CA ALA A 18 12.30 -0.65 9.07
C ALA A 18 12.01 -2.09 9.54
N VAL A 19 10.98 -2.73 8.98
CA VAL A 19 10.65 -4.14 9.29
C VAL A 19 11.81 -5.07 8.94
N LYS A 20 12.51 -4.83 7.83
CA LYS A 20 13.68 -5.63 7.43
C LYS A 20 14.85 -5.45 8.40
N ALA A 21 15.08 -4.23 8.90
CA ALA A 21 16.16 -3.93 9.82
C ALA A 21 15.91 -4.48 11.23
N GLU A 22 14.68 -4.36 11.73
CA GLU A 22 14.31 -4.71 13.10
C GLU A 22 13.78 -6.16 13.24
N GLY A 23 13.32 -6.75 12.14
CA GLY A 23 12.72 -8.08 12.09
C GLY A 23 11.20 -8.07 12.18
N LEU A 24 10.58 -9.18 11.74
CA LEU A 24 9.12 -9.34 11.72
C LEU A 24 8.50 -9.38 13.13
N MET A 25 9.26 -9.91 14.09
CA MET A 25 8.86 -10.09 15.47
C MET A 25 9.84 -9.32 16.36
N ILE A 26 9.33 -8.34 17.11
CA ILE A 26 10.13 -7.47 17.98
C ILE A 26 9.80 -7.76 19.46
N PRO A 27 10.75 -7.55 20.37
CA PRO A 27 10.48 -7.66 21.80
C PRO A 27 9.47 -6.60 22.26
N SER A 28 8.63 -6.97 23.21
CA SER A 28 7.75 -6.06 23.94
C SER A 28 7.62 -6.49 25.40
N PRO A 29 7.14 -5.63 26.31
CA PRO A 29 6.98 -5.98 27.72
C PRO A 29 6.08 -7.21 27.96
N GLN A 30 5.18 -7.53 27.02
CA GLN A 30 4.27 -8.68 27.08
C GLN A 30 4.75 -9.89 26.27
N GLY A 31 6.00 -9.90 25.80
CA GLY A 31 6.57 -10.94 24.95
C GLY A 31 6.83 -10.48 23.52
N SER A 32 7.02 -11.44 22.61
CA SER A 32 7.28 -11.12 21.20
C SER A 32 5.99 -10.65 20.50
N ARG A 33 6.06 -9.55 19.77
CA ARG A 33 4.93 -9.02 18.98
C ARG A 33 5.34 -8.76 17.54
N VAL A 34 4.35 -8.75 16.66
CA VAL A 34 4.57 -8.35 15.26
C VAL A 34 5.02 -6.88 15.20
N HIS A 35 6.02 -6.61 14.37
CA HIS A 35 6.50 -5.26 14.14
C HIS A 35 5.37 -4.35 13.63
N PRO A 36 5.10 -3.18 14.26
CA PRO A 36 3.96 -2.32 13.93
C PRO A 36 3.94 -1.88 12.46
N GLY A 37 5.13 -1.67 11.88
CA GLY A 37 5.31 -1.39 10.45
C GLY A 37 4.67 -2.41 9.50
N VAL A 38 4.48 -3.68 9.91
CA VAL A 38 3.79 -4.68 9.08
C VAL A 38 2.31 -4.31 8.88
N GLY A 39 1.65 -3.90 9.96
CA GLY A 39 0.25 -3.48 9.92
C GLY A 39 0.08 -2.19 9.10
N GLU A 40 0.97 -1.23 9.33
CA GLU A 40 0.96 0.05 8.62
C GLU A 40 1.23 -0.11 7.13
N ALA A 41 2.26 -0.89 6.74
CA ALA A 41 2.58 -1.15 5.34
C ALA A 41 1.42 -1.85 4.61
N ARG A 42 0.66 -2.71 5.28
CA ARG A 42 -0.56 -3.31 4.70
C ARG A 42 -1.62 -2.24 4.40
N GLN A 43 -1.85 -1.30 5.31
CA GLN A 43 -2.81 -0.21 5.09
C GLN A 43 -2.36 0.73 3.98
N GLN A 44 -1.08 1.11 3.96
CA GLN A 44 -0.52 1.96 2.91
C GLN A 44 -0.64 1.31 1.51
N ARG A 45 -0.45 -0.01 1.38
CA ARG A 45 -0.67 -0.74 0.11
C ARG A 45 -2.13 -0.66 -0.35
N LEU A 46 -3.09 -0.74 0.57
CA LEU A 46 -4.51 -0.59 0.24
C LEU A 46 -4.83 0.85 -0.21
N THR A 47 -4.26 1.84 0.47
CA THR A 47 -4.37 3.26 0.07
C THR A 47 -3.78 3.49 -1.30
N LEU A 48 -2.58 2.98 -1.58
CA LEU A 48 -1.94 3.08 -2.89
C LEU A 48 -2.81 2.46 -3.99
N ALA A 49 -3.37 1.27 -3.77
CA ALA A 49 -4.26 0.62 -4.73
C ALA A 49 -5.49 1.49 -5.06
N ARG A 50 -6.06 2.18 -4.07
CA ARG A 50 -7.17 3.13 -4.28
C ARG A 50 -6.72 4.35 -5.08
N LEU A 51 -5.58 4.96 -4.73
CA LEU A 51 -5.03 6.11 -5.45
C LEU A 51 -4.74 5.79 -6.92
N LEU A 52 -4.14 4.62 -7.19
CA LEU A 52 -3.87 4.14 -8.55
C LEU A 52 -5.16 3.88 -9.34
N ALA A 53 -6.17 3.28 -8.71
CA ALA A 53 -7.48 3.10 -9.33
C ALA A 53 -8.17 4.44 -9.67
N THR A 54 -8.00 5.46 -8.83
CA THR A 54 -8.54 6.81 -9.08
C THR A 54 -7.80 7.54 -10.21
N LEU A 55 -6.49 7.27 -10.40
CA LEU A 55 -5.72 7.87 -11.48
C LEU A 55 -6.14 7.37 -12.88
N GLY A 56 -6.82 6.22 -12.97
CA GLY A 56 -7.32 5.70 -14.25
C GLY A 56 -6.19 5.41 -15.25
N ILE A 57 -5.05 4.92 -14.77
CA ILE A 57 -3.88 4.62 -15.60
C ILE A 57 -4.28 3.61 -16.69
N PRO A 58 -4.10 3.94 -17.98
CA PRO A 58 -4.41 3.02 -19.06
C PRO A 58 -3.49 1.79 -19.01
N PRO A 59 -3.97 0.60 -19.41
CA PRO A 59 -3.09 -0.55 -19.58
C PRO A 59 -2.03 -0.25 -20.64
N LEU A 60 -0.87 -0.90 -20.52
CA LEU A 60 0.13 -0.87 -21.59
C LEU A 60 -0.41 -1.60 -22.83
N GLU A 61 0.08 -1.26 -24.03
CA GLU A 61 -0.41 -1.86 -25.29
C GLU A 61 -0.29 -3.39 -25.31
N ASP A 62 0.69 -3.94 -24.60
CA ASP A 62 0.93 -5.39 -24.47
C ASP A 62 0.26 -6.03 -23.23
N ASP A 63 -0.46 -5.26 -22.39
CA ASP A 63 -1.17 -5.80 -21.23
C ASP A 63 -2.48 -6.48 -21.68
N ASN A 64 -2.41 -7.79 -21.95
CA ASN A 64 -3.59 -8.66 -22.06
C ASN A 64 -4.23 -8.97 -20.70
N LEU A 65 -4.24 -7.99 -19.79
CA LEU A 65 -4.86 -8.12 -18.48
C LEU A 65 -6.30 -7.61 -18.54
N PRO A 66 -7.26 -8.30 -17.90
CA PRO A 66 -8.63 -7.81 -17.82
C PRO A 66 -8.64 -6.42 -17.18
N ALA A 67 -9.45 -5.51 -17.72
CA ALA A 67 -9.58 -4.15 -17.22
C ALA A 67 -9.74 -4.13 -15.70
N ALA A 68 -8.91 -3.34 -15.01
CA ALA A 68 -8.92 -3.24 -13.57
C ALA A 68 -10.32 -2.86 -13.09
N ARG A 69 -11.03 -3.79 -12.43
CA ARG A 69 -12.35 -3.49 -11.87
C ARG A 69 -12.19 -2.44 -10.78
N LYS A 70 -13.06 -1.43 -10.79
CA LYS A 70 -13.15 -0.46 -9.69
C LYS A 70 -13.28 -1.22 -8.37
N VAL A 71 -12.35 -1.00 -7.45
CA VAL A 71 -12.37 -1.59 -6.11
C VAL A 71 -13.68 -1.19 -5.42
N ARG A 72 -14.46 -2.16 -4.93
CA ARG A 72 -15.67 -1.89 -4.15
C ARG A 72 -15.33 -1.02 -2.94
N GLY A 73 -16.09 0.04 -2.70
CA GLY A 73 -15.91 0.94 -1.55
C GLY A 73 -15.18 2.25 -1.83
N VAL A 74 -14.83 2.55 -3.08
CA VAL A 74 -14.55 3.94 -3.47
C VAL A 74 -15.89 4.66 -3.52
N TYR A 75 -16.28 5.30 -2.41
CA TYR A 75 -17.41 6.23 -2.42
C TYR A 75 -17.10 7.29 -3.47
N GLY A 76 -17.94 7.39 -4.49
CA GLY A 76 -17.94 8.59 -5.32
C GLY A 76 -18.23 9.76 -4.39
N MET A 77 -17.20 10.57 -4.10
CA MET A 77 -17.42 11.92 -3.58
C MET A 77 -18.29 12.62 -4.62
N ARG A 78 -19.57 12.79 -4.27
CA ARG A 78 -20.49 13.71 -4.93
C ARG A 78 -20.25 15.10 -4.37
#